data_AF-A0A6A5RNY7-F1
#
_entry.id   AF-A0A6A5RNY7-F1
#
_cell.length_a   1.000
_cell.length_b   1.000
_cell.length_c   1.000
_cell.angle_alpha   90.00
_cell.angle_beta   90.00
_cell.angle_gamma   90.00
#
_symmetry.space_group_name_H-M   'P 1'
#
loop_
_entity.id
_entity.type
_entity.pdbx_description
1 polymer ?
#
loop_
_entity_poly.entity_id
_entity_poly.type
_entity_poly.pdbx_seq_one_letter_code
_entity_poly.pdbx_strand_id
1 'polypeptide(L)'
;MSLLALPNELLQHVARFLPCSSLLELIRTSRKLHEACYDPLLFKDIAQNAFHRTPDADDDLLETYRQPGRVELTPEQLEWAEGEVVLSESGIDDTIRLAHAVEDLIRLSTLKPTAWLTSTTSNMADWLPHLLALHHPVSWCLDPDMFLLPHGQLSQFNTNSTSSLLMNRWLSRTAGQARDKIASAKLQAVHFTNFSFIINYTTLQRLGSTNDFSEVLALFTRHFIPDWAGAASALAVRQNMTDNVIQQLSVRIPGYATFIRDLTLMQASAALPLLLIAISSTYSKRENRILPMPCKIPFSMFMDLPSVYRSSAGLFATCHTKHMTTPEFLACRWAGYYTDHRFGNRSIVVDAPMQNIQMVVSEPTEEARMRLRICAHIERETRGYDQHGDFRLSGRVREDGLVSLAKQYLGLGVSWTWTGRVTPFGIVGVWGHNSFGGYFWIFKEEWM
;
A
#
# COMPACT_ATOMS: atom_id res chain seq x y z
N MET A 1 -26.40 -22.99 35.66
CA MET A 1 -25.29 -22.57 36.54
C MET A 1 -24.95 -21.12 36.24
N SER A 2 -24.30 -20.37 37.14
CA SER A 2 -23.82 -19.02 36.84
C SER A 2 -22.46 -19.07 36.15
N LEU A 3 -22.23 -18.23 35.14
CA LEU A 3 -20.90 -18.07 34.50
C LEU A 3 -19.82 -17.74 35.54
N LEU A 4 -20.16 -16.92 36.55
CA LEU A 4 -19.24 -16.53 37.63
C LEU A 4 -18.85 -17.68 38.57
N ALA A 5 -19.51 -18.84 38.48
CA ALA A 5 -19.14 -20.04 39.24
C ALA A 5 -18.00 -20.84 38.59
N LEU A 6 -17.59 -20.50 37.35
CA LEU A 6 -16.48 -21.17 36.68
C LEU A 6 -15.11 -20.78 37.27
N PRO A 7 -14.10 -21.68 37.19
CA PRO A 7 -12.69 -21.35 37.34
C PRO A 7 -12.21 -20.33 36.30
N ASN A 8 -11.11 -19.64 36.59
CA ASN A 8 -10.59 -18.59 35.72
C ASN A 8 -10.11 -19.14 34.37
N GLU A 9 -9.55 -20.34 34.36
CA GLU A 9 -9.05 -21.04 33.17
C GLU A 9 -10.18 -21.33 32.18
N LEU A 10 -11.37 -21.72 32.68
CA LEU A 10 -12.55 -21.91 31.84
C LEU A 10 -13.15 -20.58 31.37
N LEU A 11 -13.08 -19.52 32.20
CA LEU A 11 -13.50 -18.18 31.78
C LEU A 11 -12.61 -17.64 30.65
N GLN A 12 -11.29 -17.76 30.77
CA GLN A 12 -10.32 -17.41 29.73
C GLN A 12 -10.50 -18.28 28.48
N HIS A 13 -10.70 -19.60 28.64
CA HIS A 13 -10.94 -20.51 27.52
C HIS A 13 -12.22 -20.20 26.73
N VAL A 14 -13.28 -19.71 27.38
CA VAL A 14 -14.47 -19.20 26.67
C VAL A 14 -14.18 -17.84 26.04
N ALA A 15 -13.53 -16.94 26.77
CA ALA A 15 -13.24 -15.58 26.35
C ALA A 15 -12.38 -15.49 25.07
N ARG A 16 -11.48 -16.46 24.84
CA ARG A 16 -10.59 -16.47 23.66
C ARG A 16 -11.29 -16.74 22.32
N PHE A 17 -12.55 -17.18 22.35
CA PHE A 17 -13.40 -17.34 21.17
C PHE A 17 -14.30 -16.13 20.92
N LEU A 18 -14.21 -15.09 21.76
CA LEU A 18 -14.93 -13.85 21.55
C LEU A 18 -14.13 -12.91 20.65
N PRO A 19 -14.79 -12.10 19.81
CA PRO A 19 -14.20 -10.90 19.24
C PRO A 19 -13.63 -9.99 20.35
N CYS A 20 -12.54 -9.28 20.08
CA CYS A 20 -11.89 -8.39 21.04
C CYS A 20 -12.87 -7.35 21.62
N SER A 21 -13.73 -6.76 20.78
CA SER A 21 -14.80 -5.84 21.19
C SER A 21 -15.75 -6.46 22.22
N SER A 22 -16.20 -7.68 21.97
CA SER A 22 -17.11 -8.45 22.83
C SER A 22 -16.43 -8.85 24.15
N LEU A 23 -15.13 -9.17 24.12
CA LEU A 23 -14.34 -9.40 25.33
C LEU A 23 -14.21 -8.12 26.17
N LEU A 24 -13.93 -6.98 25.54
CA LEU A 24 -13.83 -5.67 26.21
C LEU A 24 -15.16 -5.22 26.83
N GLU A 25 -16.30 -5.63 26.27
CA GLU A 25 -17.61 -5.46 26.90
C GLU A 25 -17.80 -6.44 28.06
N LEU A 26 -17.48 -7.73 27.88
CA LEU A 26 -17.63 -8.78 28.91
C LEU A 26 -16.89 -8.42 30.21
N ILE A 27 -15.62 -7.98 30.13
CA ILE A 27 -14.83 -7.61 31.32
C ILE A 27 -15.42 -6.43 32.09
N ARG A 28 -16.22 -5.56 31.46
CA ARG A 28 -16.88 -4.43 32.12
C ARG A 28 -18.12 -4.85 32.92
N THR A 29 -18.65 -6.05 32.71
CA THR A 29 -19.88 -6.52 33.38
C THR A 29 -19.67 -6.99 34.81
N SER A 30 -18.46 -7.42 35.18
CA SER A 30 -18.16 -7.93 36.52
C SER A 30 -16.68 -7.83 36.86
N ARG A 31 -16.36 -7.43 38.10
CA ARG A 31 -14.99 -7.39 38.61
C ARG A 31 -14.28 -8.75 38.52
N LYS A 32 -14.97 -9.87 38.79
CA LYS A 32 -14.37 -11.22 38.63
C LYS A 32 -14.00 -11.50 37.17
N LEU A 33 -14.83 -11.08 36.21
CA LEU A 33 -14.55 -11.26 34.78
C LEU A 33 -13.41 -10.36 34.32
N HIS A 34 -13.31 -9.14 34.85
CA HIS A 34 -12.15 -8.28 34.64
C HIS A 34 -10.86 -8.90 35.18
N GLU A 35 -10.85 -9.36 36.44
CA GLU A 35 -9.68 -9.96 37.08
C GLU A 35 -9.26 -11.29 36.43
N ALA A 36 -10.20 -12.05 35.84
CA ALA A 36 -9.91 -13.29 35.12
C ALA A 36 -9.49 -13.09 33.66
N CYS A 37 -10.10 -12.15 32.93
CA CYS A 37 -9.97 -12.05 31.47
C CYS A 37 -9.27 -10.77 30.96
N TYR A 38 -8.86 -9.84 31.83
CA TYR A 38 -7.96 -8.74 31.44
C TYR A 38 -6.49 -9.21 31.51
N ASP A 39 -6.16 -10.20 30.67
CA ASP A 39 -4.88 -10.90 30.64
C ASP A 39 -4.16 -10.63 29.30
N PRO A 40 -2.89 -10.16 29.29
CA PRO A 40 -2.13 -9.97 28.07
C PRO A 40 -2.08 -11.22 27.18
N LEU A 41 -1.95 -12.42 27.75
CA LEU A 41 -1.86 -13.67 26.97
C LEU A 41 -3.15 -13.95 26.20
N LEU A 42 -4.31 -13.59 26.79
CA LEU A 42 -5.60 -13.76 26.13
C LEU A 42 -5.75 -12.83 24.92
N PHE A 43 -5.30 -11.57 25.02
CA PHE A 43 -5.33 -10.66 23.87
C PHE A 43 -4.28 -11.02 22.80
N LYS A 44 -3.11 -11.54 23.19
CA LYS A 44 -2.13 -12.10 22.22
C LYS A 44 -2.72 -13.29 21.47
N ASP A 45 -3.38 -14.20 22.19
CA ASP A 45 -4.06 -15.36 21.60
C ASP A 45 -5.21 -14.97 20.66
N ILE A 46 -5.98 -13.90 20.98
CA ILE A 46 -6.99 -13.36 20.06
C ILE A 46 -6.33 -12.73 18.83
N ALA A 47 -5.31 -11.89 19.00
CA ALA A 47 -4.61 -11.26 17.87
C ALA A 47 -3.99 -12.30 16.91
N GLN A 48 -3.41 -13.38 17.43
CA GLN A 48 -2.81 -14.44 16.64
C GLN A 48 -3.85 -15.37 15.98
N ASN A 49 -4.89 -15.76 16.72
CA ASN A 49 -5.74 -16.91 16.36
C ASN A 49 -7.21 -16.57 16.06
N ALA A 50 -7.63 -15.30 16.08
CA ALA A 50 -9.03 -14.94 15.80
C ALA A 50 -9.50 -15.34 14.39
N PHE A 51 -8.60 -15.37 13.40
CA PHE A 51 -8.95 -15.75 12.03
C PHE A 51 -9.41 -17.22 11.96
N HIS A 52 -8.55 -18.16 12.35
CA HIS A 52 -8.84 -19.60 12.43
C HIS A 52 -10.01 -19.97 13.36
N ARG A 53 -10.45 -19.05 14.24
CA ARG A 53 -11.60 -19.23 15.14
C ARG A 53 -12.89 -18.63 14.60
N THR A 54 -12.81 -17.81 13.57
CA THR A 54 -13.99 -17.25 12.91
C THR A 54 -14.57 -18.34 12.00
N PRO A 55 -15.84 -18.76 12.20
CA PRO A 55 -16.46 -19.79 11.37
C PRO A 55 -16.33 -19.46 9.89
N ASP A 56 -16.04 -20.47 9.09
CA ASP A 56 -15.93 -20.44 7.62
C ASP A 56 -14.84 -19.50 7.04
N ALA A 57 -14.12 -18.72 7.85
CA ALA A 57 -13.19 -17.69 7.37
C ALA A 57 -11.93 -18.25 6.67
N ASP A 58 -11.36 -19.34 7.19
CA ASP A 58 -10.26 -20.06 6.54
C ASP A 58 -10.73 -20.73 5.24
N ASP A 59 -11.91 -21.37 5.27
CA ASP A 59 -12.48 -22.08 4.12
C ASP A 59 -12.87 -21.11 2.99
N ASP A 60 -13.48 -19.97 3.30
CA ASP A 60 -13.80 -18.88 2.36
C ASP A 60 -12.52 -18.35 1.66
N LEU A 61 -11.43 -18.17 2.41
CA LEU A 61 -10.14 -17.73 1.86
C LEU A 61 -9.52 -18.82 0.97
N LEU A 62 -9.49 -20.07 1.44
CA LEU A 62 -8.95 -21.18 0.66
C LEU A 62 -9.78 -21.45 -0.61
N GLU A 63 -11.11 -21.41 -0.55
CA GLU A 63 -11.98 -21.49 -1.73
C GLU A 63 -11.71 -20.32 -2.69
N THR A 64 -11.57 -19.10 -2.18
CA THR A 64 -11.24 -17.92 -2.96
C THR A 64 -9.94 -18.08 -3.75
N TYR A 65 -8.92 -18.75 -3.20
CA TYR A 65 -7.64 -19.01 -3.87
C TYR A 65 -7.58 -20.32 -4.66
N ARG A 66 -8.49 -21.28 -4.43
CA ARG A 66 -8.68 -22.47 -5.28
C ARG A 66 -9.33 -22.16 -6.64
N GLN A 67 -9.79 -20.92 -6.87
CA GLN A 67 -10.42 -20.52 -8.13
C GLN A 67 -9.47 -20.69 -9.34
N PRO A 68 -9.96 -21.15 -10.51
CA PRO A 68 -9.13 -21.39 -11.68
C PRO A 68 -8.32 -20.15 -12.09
N GLY A 69 -7.02 -20.35 -12.32
CA GLY A 69 -6.10 -19.26 -12.68
C GLY A 69 -5.44 -18.55 -11.50
N ARG A 70 -5.74 -18.93 -10.25
CA ARG A 70 -5.05 -18.41 -9.06
C ARG A 70 -3.90 -19.30 -8.57
N VAL A 71 -3.11 -18.76 -7.64
CA VAL A 71 -2.13 -19.51 -6.85
C VAL A 71 -2.84 -20.19 -5.70
N GLU A 72 -2.68 -21.50 -5.55
CA GLU A 72 -3.20 -22.24 -4.40
C GLU A 72 -2.45 -21.83 -3.13
N LEU A 73 -3.19 -21.56 -2.04
CA LEU A 73 -2.63 -21.32 -0.72
C LEU A 73 -2.57 -22.63 0.06
N THR A 74 -1.47 -22.84 0.78
CA THR A 74 -1.38 -23.92 1.77
C THR A 74 -1.76 -23.40 3.16
N PRO A 75 -2.31 -24.23 4.06
CA PRO A 75 -2.69 -23.78 5.41
C PRO A 75 -1.53 -23.18 6.21
N GLU A 76 -0.30 -23.63 5.99
CA GLU A 76 0.90 -23.11 6.65
C GLU A 76 1.21 -21.67 6.23
N GLN A 77 0.75 -21.23 5.05
CA GLN A 77 0.85 -19.82 4.62
C GLN A 77 -0.18 -18.91 5.30
N LEU A 78 -1.12 -19.48 6.07
CA LEU A 78 -2.05 -18.74 6.92
C LEU A 78 -1.52 -18.56 8.34
N GLU A 79 -0.32 -19.05 8.67
CA GLU A 79 0.33 -18.74 9.95
C GLU A 79 0.90 -17.31 9.93
N TRP A 80 0.60 -16.52 10.98
CA TRP A 80 1.15 -15.17 11.11
C TRP A 80 2.55 -15.18 11.71
N ALA A 81 3.56 -15.35 10.84
CA ALA A 81 4.97 -15.50 11.20
C ALA A 81 5.55 -14.30 11.98
N GLU A 82 5.17 -13.07 11.62
CA GLU A 82 5.59 -11.85 12.32
C GLU A 82 4.89 -11.68 13.68
N GLY A 83 3.75 -12.36 13.88
CA GLY A 83 2.87 -12.17 15.02
C GLY A 83 3.53 -12.45 16.37
N GLU A 84 4.31 -13.54 16.50
CA GLU A 84 4.97 -13.88 17.76
C GLU A 84 5.93 -12.77 18.22
N VAL A 85 6.78 -12.27 17.31
CA VAL A 85 7.76 -11.21 17.63
C VAL A 85 7.05 -9.93 18.02
N VAL A 86 6.13 -9.44 17.19
CA VAL A 86 5.36 -8.20 17.43
C VAL A 86 4.58 -8.28 18.74
N LEU A 87 3.90 -9.40 18.99
CA LEU A 87 3.12 -9.60 20.21
C LEU A 87 4.03 -9.77 21.44
N SER A 88 5.24 -10.33 21.31
CA SER A 88 6.16 -10.50 22.44
C SER A 88 6.63 -9.16 23.03
N GLU A 89 6.94 -8.20 22.17
CA GLU A 89 7.45 -6.86 22.53
C GLU A 89 6.34 -5.87 22.93
N SER A 90 5.10 -6.13 22.52
CA SER A 90 3.95 -5.24 22.73
C SER A 90 3.46 -5.18 24.19
N GLY A 91 3.10 -3.97 24.63
CA GLY A 91 2.38 -3.75 25.89
C GLY A 91 0.93 -4.26 25.82
N ILE A 92 0.23 -4.36 26.97
CA ILE A 92 -1.16 -4.85 27.00
C ILE A 92 -2.10 -3.95 26.18
N ASP A 93 -1.93 -2.62 26.25
CA ASP A 93 -2.76 -1.68 25.47
C ASP A 93 -2.53 -1.82 23.96
N ASP A 94 -1.29 -2.03 23.53
CA ASP A 94 -0.93 -2.29 22.13
C ASP A 94 -1.46 -3.66 21.66
N THR A 95 -1.43 -4.66 22.54
CA THR A 95 -1.97 -6.00 22.27
C THR A 95 -3.49 -5.97 22.10
N ILE A 96 -4.22 -5.29 23.00
CA ILE A 96 -5.68 -5.10 22.91
C ILE A 96 -6.04 -4.37 21.61
N ARG A 97 -5.27 -3.33 21.27
CA ARG A 97 -5.41 -2.58 20.01
C ARG A 97 -5.23 -3.49 18.80
N LEU A 98 -4.14 -4.26 18.77
CA LEU A 98 -3.82 -5.16 17.67
C LEU A 98 -4.90 -6.24 17.50
N ALA A 99 -5.39 -6.83 18.60
CA ALA A 99 -6.53 -7.75 18.59
C ALA A 99 -7.81 -7.11 18.03
N HIS A 100 -8.09 -5.84 18.34
CA HIS A 100 -9.21 -5.10 17.75
C HIS A 100 -8.99 -4.77 16.26
N ALA A 101 -7.75 -4.51 15.83
CA ALA A 101 -7.40 -4.31 14.43
C ALA A 101 -7.62 -5.59 13.62
N VAL A 102 -7.25 -6.75 14.19
CA VAL A 102 -7.46 -8.07 13.57
C VAL A 102 -8.95 -8.41 13.49
N GLU A 103 -9.74 -8.11 14.53
CA GLU A 103 -11.20 -8.22 14.46
C GLU A 103 -11.79 -7.32 13.36
N ASP A 104 -11.37 -6.05 13.30
CA ASP A 104 -11.80 -5.12 12.25
C ASP A 104 -11.43 -5.65 10.85
N LEU A 105 -10.25 -6.28 10.70
CA LEU A 105 -9.76 -6.87 9.46
C LEU A 105 -10.59 -8.11 9.03
N ILE A 106 -10.89 -9.03 9.96
CA ILE A 106 -11.77 -10.19 9.73
C ILE A 106 -13.18 -9.74 9.36
N ARG A 107 -13.65 -8.66 9.98
CA ARG A 107 -14.93 -8.05 9.63
C ARG A 107 -14.89 -7.39 8.24
N LEU A 108 -13.76 -6.83 7.80
CA LEU A 108 -13.63 -6.33 6.43
C LEU A 108 -13.64 -7.47 5.40
N SER A 109 -12.99 -8.61 5.67
CA SER A 109 -12.95 -9.74 4.74
C SER A 109 -14.29 -10.47 4.60
N THR A 110 -15.14 -10.45 5.64
CA THR A 110 -16.44 -11.16 5.66
C THR A 110 -17.65 -10.28 5.28
N LEU A 111 -17.55 -8.95 5.38
CA LEU A 111 -18.65 -8.04 5.02
C LEU A 111 -18.73 -7.78 3.50
N LYS A 112 -19.95 -7.63 2.98
CA LYS A 112 -20.19 -7.30 1.57
C LYS A 112 -19.87 -5.84 1.22
N PRO A 113 -19.37 -5.56 -0.01
CA PRO A 113 -19.77 -4.44 -0.89
C PRO A 113 -20.03 -3.05 -0.28
N THR A 114 -21.19 -2.98 0.34
CA THR A 114 -21.96 -1.76 0.60
C THR A 114 -22.02 -1.40 2.08
N ALA A 115 -21.66 -2.32 2.99
CA ALA A 115 -21.76 -2.12 4.43
C ALA A 115 -20.66 -1.19 4.99
N TRP A 116 -19.54 -1.03 4.28
CA TRP A 116 -18.36 -0.32 4.79
C TRP A 116 -18.44 1.21 4.61
N LEU A 117 -19.22 1.69 3.63
CA LEU A 117 -19.22 3.10 3.22
C LEU A 117 -19.83 4.04 4.27
N THR A 118 -20.48 3.49 5.29
CA THR A 118 -21.19 4.23 6.35
C THR A 118 -20.50 4.21 7.70
N SER A 119 -19.50 3.33 7.94
CA SER A 119 -18.99 3.07 9.30
C SER A 119 -17.72 3.88 9.66
N THR A 120 -16.54 3.59 9.12
CA THR A 120 -15.29 4.34 9.45
C THR A 120 -14.19 4.23 8.40
N THR A 121 -14.08 5.21 7.50
CA THR A 121 -12.91 5.32 6.59
C THR A 121 -11.70 6.00 7.24
N SER A 122 -11.89 6.84 8.27
CA SER A 122 -10.81 7.58 8.94
C SER A 122 -9.86 6.67 9.70
N ASN A 123 -10.39 5.77 10.53
CA ASN A 123 -9.59 4.95 11.45
C ASN A 123 -8.81 3.87 10.68
N MET A 124 -9.32 3.42 9.53
CA MET A 124 -8.68 2.40 8.70
C MET A 124 -7.26 2.81 8.28
N ALA A 125 -7.03 4.11 8.02
CA ALA A 125 -5.71 4.63 7.68
C ALA A 125 -4.70 4.61 8.84
N ASP A 126 -5.15 4.47 10.10
CA ASP A 126 -4.30 4.36 11.30
C ASP A 126 -3.86 2.92 11.61
N TRP A 127 -4.55 1.89 11.10
CA TRP A 127 -4.29 0.49 11.47
C TRP A 127 -4.09 -0.47 10.30
N LEU A 128 -4.90 -0.39 9.23
CA LEU A 128 -4.84 -1.36 8.12
C LEU A 128 -3.46 -1.41 7.42
N PRO A 129 -2.77 -0.28 7.17
CA PRO A 129 -1.43 -0.33 6.59
C PRO A 129 -0.42 -1.10 7.45
N HIS A 130 -0.60 -1.12 8.77
CA HIS A 130 0.28 -1.85 9.71
C HIS A 130 0.06 -3.35 9.59
N LEU A 131 -1.20 -3.82 9.59
CA LEU A 131 -1.51 -5.25 9.42
C LEU A 131 -1.07 -5.79 8.05
N LEU A 132 -1.13 -4.96 7.01
CA LEU A 132 -0.60 -5.29 5.68
C LEU A 132 0.94 -5.37 5.68
N ALA A 133 1.63 -4.40 6.28
CA ALA A 133 3.09 -4.42 6.40
C ALA A 133 3.62 -5.53 7.34
N LEU A 134 2.78 -6.01 8.25
CA LEU A 134 3.03 -7.18 9.09
C LEU A 134 2.51 -8.49 8.47
N HIS A 135 2.09 -8.49 7.19
CA HIS A 135 1.62 -9.66 6.45
C HIS A 135 0.49 -10.47 7.11
N HIS A 136 -0.35 -9.85 7.95
CA HIS A 136 -1.38 -10.56 8.69
C HIS A 136 -2.27 -11.40 7.73
N PRO A 137 -2.46 -12.71 7.93
CA PRO A 137 -3.06 -13.64 6.95
C PRO A 137 -4.41 -13.18 6.37
N VAL A 138 -5.29 -12.63 7.20
CA VAL A 138 -6.60 -12.08 6.78
C VAL A 138 -6.50 -10.99 5.70
N SER A 139 -5.35 -10.30 5.59
CA SER A 139 -5.13 -9.31 4.54
C SER A 139 -5.19 -9.89 3.12
N TRP A 140 -5.00 -11.21 2.98
CA TRP A 140 -5.04 -11.92 1.71
C TRP A 140 -6.46 -12.04 1.13
N CYS A 141 -7.48 -11.78 1.96
CA CYS A 141 -8.89 -11.71 1.56
C CYS A 141 -9.27 -10.35 0.93
N LEU A 142 -8.40 -9.33 0.97
CA LEU A 142 -8.76 -7.96 0.62
C LEU A 142 -8.57 -7.67 -0.88
N ASP A 143 -9.68 -7.41 -1.58
CA ASP A 143 -9.63 -6.92 -2.97
C ASP A 143 -9.43 -5.38 -3.03
N PRO A 144 -8.70 -4.87 -4.05
CA PRO A 144 -8.38 -3.44 -4.16
C PRO A 144 -9.58 -2.50 -4.37
N ASP A 145 -10.71 -2.97 -4.92
CA ASP A 145 -11.88 -2.12 -5.22
C ASP A 145 -12.54 -1.55 -3.96
N MET A 146 -12.49 -2.30 -2.84
CA MET A 146 -12.98 -1.86 -1.53
C MET A 146 -12.37 -0.51 -1.08
N PHE A 147 -11.13 -0.24 -1.49
CA PHE A 147 -10.37 0.95 -1.10
C PHE A 147 -10.42 2.07 -2.14
N LEU A 148 -10.95 1.81 -3.34
CA LEU A 148 -11.03 2.81 -4.40
C LEU A 148 -12.00 3.95 -4.03
N LEU A 149 -13.09 3.72 -3.29
CA LEU A 149 -13.96 4.84 -2.89
C LEU A 149 -13.30 5.79 -1.87
N PRO A 150 -12.79 5.34 -0.70
CA PRO A 150 -12.14 6.23 0.26
C PRO A 150 -10.92 6.94 -0.34
N HIS A 151 -10.13 6.26 -1.19
CA HIS A 151 -9.01 6.89 -1.91
C HIS A 151 -9.48 8.02 -2.85
N GLY A 152 -10.55 7.80 -3.61
CA GLY A 152 -11.14 8.83 -4.48
C GLY A 152 -11.69 10.01 -3.69
N GLN A 153 -12.39 9.77 -2.59
CA GLN A 153 -12.86 10.83 -1.68
C GLN A 153 -11.70 11.67 -1.14
N LEU A 154 -10.58 11.02 -0.77
CA LEU A 154 -9.39 11.70 -0.26
C LEU A 154 -8.65 12.53 -1.33
N SER A 155 -8.68 12.16 -2.62
CA SER A 155 -8.08 12.97 -3.70
C SER A 155 -8.82 14.29 -3.97
N GLN A 156 -10.15 14.31 -3.88
CA GLN A 156 -10.99 15.40 -4.40
C GLN A 156 -10.86 16.74 -3.64
N PHE A 157 -10.48 16.73 -2.37
CA PHE A 157 -10.33 17.97 -1.59
C PHE A 157 -9.12 18.81 -2.04
N ASN A 158 -8.14 18.20 -2.73
CA ASN A 158 -6.95 18.92 -3.17
C ASN A 158 -7.22 19.83 -4.39
N THR A 159 -8.39 19.71 -5.02
CA THR A 159 -8.77 20.45 -6.24
C THR A 159 -9.83 21.53 -5.98
N ASN A 160 -9.57 22.43 -5.03
CA ASN A 160 -10.27 23.71 -4.76
C ASN A 160 -11.81 23.71 -4.58
N SER A 161 -12.49 22.57 -4.69
CA SER A 161 -13.96 22.50 -4.69
C SER A 161 -14.49 22.34 -3.26
N THR A 162 -15.01 23.42 -2.69
CA THR A 162 -15.55 23.52 -1.33
C THR A 162 -16.89 22.82 -1.10
N SER A 163 -17.29 21.88 -1.96
CA SER A 163 -18.65 21.31 -2.00
C SER A 163 -18.88 20.02 -1.18
N SER A 164 -17.87 19.53 -0.44
CA SER A 164 -18.05 18.38 0.47
C SER A 164 -18.87 18.75 1.72
N LEU A 165 -20.19 18.54 1.62
CA LEU A 165 -21.18 18.80 2.68
C LEU A 165 -20.91 18.05 3.99
N LEU A 166 -20.27 16.88 3.94
CA LEU A 166 -19.97 16.07 5.13
C LEU A 166 -18.90 16.71 6.04
N MET A 167 -17.90 17.40 5.47
CA MET A 167 -16.83 18.06 6.25
C MET A 167 -17.09 19.54 6.53
N ASN A 168 -17.90 20.22 5.70
CA ASN A 168 -18.27 21.62 5.94
C ASN A 168 -19.08 21.83 7.25
N ARG A 169 -19.67 20.76 7.80
CA ARG A 169 -20.33 20.78 9.12
C ARG A 169 -19.34 20.77 10.30
N TRP A 170 -18.04 20.61 10.05
CA TRP A 170 -17.03 20.34 11.08
C TRP A 170 -16.17 21.56 11.49
N LEU A 171 -16.08 22.64 10.70
CA LEU A 171 -15.10 23.74 10.94
C LEU A 171 -15.66 25.18 10.78
N SER A 172 -15.76 25.93 11.90
CA SER A 172 -16.22 27.35 11.99
C SER A 172 -15.84 27.99 13.34
N ARG A 173 -15.47 29.29 13.49
CA ARG A 173 -15.21 30.42 12.56
C ARG A 173 -14.13 31.38 13.18
N THR A 174 -12.83 31.09 13.09
CA THR A 174 -11.73 31.93 13.66
C THR A 174 -10.37 31.67 12.98
N ALA A 175 -9.30 32.39 13.37
CA ALA A 175 -7.92 32.11 12.96
C ALA A 175 -7.41 30.70 13.33
N GLY A 176 -8.07 30.01 14.28
CA GLY A 176 -7.88 28.57 14.50
C GLY A 176 -8.10 27.78 13.21
N GLN A 177 -9.15 28.11 12.44
CA GLN A 177 -9.48 27.42 11.19
C GLN A 177 -8.37 27.42 10.14
N ALA A 178 -7.47 28.42 10.12
CA ALA A 178 -6.35 28.40 9.18
C ALA A 178 -5.34 27.31 9.57
N ARG A 179 -5.08 27.15 10.87
CA ARG A 179 -4.28 26.04 11.41
C ARG A 179 -5.01 24.72 11.26
N ASP A 180 -6.30 24.67 11.54
CA ASP A 180 -7.12 23.46 11.41
C ASP A 180 -7.23 23.00 9.95
N LYS A 181 -7.33 23.93 8.99
CA LYS A 181 -7.28 23.63 7.54
C LYS A 181 -5.92 23.07 7.13
N ILE A 182 -4.82 23.65 7.59
CA ILE A 182 -3.46 23.14 7.29
C ILE A 182 -3.25 21.77 7.94
N ALA A 183 -3.69 21.58 9.18
CA ALA A 183 -3.63 20.30 9.88
C ALA A 183 -4.50 19.23 9.18
N SER A 184 -5.72 19.60 8.78
CA SER A 184 -6.63 18.74 8.02
C SER A 184 -6.07 18.37 6.65
N ALA A 185 -5.50 19.32 5.90
CA ALA A 185 -4.85 19.04 4.61
C ALA A 185 -3.63 18.13 4.75
N LYS A 186 -2.82 18.30 5.81
CA LYS A 186 -1.70 17.39 6.12
C LYS A 186 -2.19 15.99 6.50
N LEU A 187 -3.18 15.89 7.39
CA LEU A 187 -3.78 14.61 7.80
C LEU A 187 -4.41 13.89 6.61
N GLN A 188 -5.06 14.63 5.71
CA GLN A 188 -5.60 14.11 4.46
C GLN A 188 -4.51 13.59 3.51
N ALA A 189 -3.41 14.32 3.33
CA ALA A 189 -2.28 13.86 2.52
C ALA A 189 -1.65 12.58 3.10
N VAL A 190 -1.56 12.48 4.42
CA VAL A 190 -1.15 11.26 5.15
C VAL A 190 -2.13 10.12 4.88
N HIS A 191 -3.44 10.32 5.10
CA HIS A 191 -4.45 9.28 4.87
C HIS A 191 -4.47 8.83 3.40
N PHE A 192 -4.35 9.75 2.45
CA PHE A 192 -4.27 9.41 1.02
C PHE A 192 -3.01 8.62 0.67
N THR A 193 -1.88 8.90 1.33
CA THR A 193 -0.65 8.12 1.20
C THR A 193 -0.86 6.70 1.73
N ASN A 194 -1.50 6.55 2.90
CA ASN A 194 -1.80 5.25 3.51
C ASN A 194 -2.83 4.43 2.72
N PHE A 195 -3.88 5.06 2.19
CA PHE A 195 -4.81 4.39 1.26
C PHE A 195 -4.17 4.04 -0.07
N SER A 196 -3.20 4.83 -0.54
CA SER A 196 -2.41 4.45 -1.72
C SER A 196 -1.52 3.24 -1.42
N PHE A 197 -0.91 3.14 -0.23
CA PHE A 197 -0.21 1.93 0.23
C PHE A 197 -1.15 0.70 0.24
N ILE A 198 -2.35 0.82 0.82
CA ILE A 198 -3.36 -0.26 0.84
C ILE A 198 -3.73 -0.74 -0.57
N ILE A 199 -4.00 0.20 -1.51
CA ILE A 199 -4.33 -0.15 -2.90
C ILE A 199 -3.14 -0.79 -3.60
N ASN A 200 -1.91 -0.28 -3.40
CA ASN A 200 -0.71 -0.86 -4.00
C ASN A 200 -0.46 -2.29 -3.51
N TYR A 201 -0.57 -2.52 -2.21
CA TYR A 201 -0.43 -3.84 -1.60
C TYR A 201 -1.44 -4.83 -2.18
N THR A 202 -2.74 -4.51 -2.09
CA THR A 202 -3.83 -5.40 -2.53
C THR A 202 -3.85 -5.60 -4.05
N THR A 203 -3.49 -4.59 -4.83
CA THR A 203 -3.34 -4.73 -6.30
C THR A 203 -2.15 -5.63 -6.66
N LEU A 204 -1.01 -5.47 -6.00
CA LEU A 204 0.16 -6.33 -6.22
C LEU A 204 -0.09 -7.77 -5.79
N GLN A 205 -0.70 -7.96 -4.62
CA GLN A 205 -1.11 -9.29 -4.15
C GLN A 205 -2.04 -9.94 -5.16
N ARG A 206 -3.09 -9.24 -5.62
CA ARG A 206 -4.03 -9.77 -6.60
C ARG A 206 -3.38 -10.08 -7.95
N LEU A 207 -2.48 -9.23 -8.45
CA LEU A 207 -1.71 -9.46 -9.69
C LEU A 207 -0.72 -10.63 -9.58
N GLY A 208 -0.18 -10.86 -8.38
CA GLY A 208 0.65 -12.01 -8.03
C GLY A 208 -0.15 -13.30 -7.84
N SER A 209 -1.42 -13.19 -7.41
CA SER A 209 -2.31 -14.33 -7.17
C SER A 209 -3.19 -14.71 -8.36
N THR A 210 -3.11 -14.03 -9.51
CA THR A 210 -3.93 -14.36 -10.70
C THR A 210 -3.12 -14.39 -12.00
N ASN A 211 -3.46 -15.34 -12.86
CA ASN A 211 -2.84 -15.51 -14.18
C ASN A 211 -3.40 -14.56 -15.24
N ASP A 212 -4.67 -14.11 -15.10
CA ASP A 212 -5.33 -13.16 -16.01
C ASP A 212 -5.54 -11.79 -15.35
N PHE A 213 -4.92 -10.75 -15.92
CA PHE A 213 -5.10 -9.38 -15.45
C PHE A 213 -6.55 -8.89 -15.58
N SER A 214 -7.39 -9.52 -16.41
CA SER A 214 -8.77 -9.10 -16.61
C SER A 214 -9.62 -9.17 -15.34
N GLU A 215 -9.29 -10.06 -14.40
CA GLU A 215 -9.90 -10.09 -13.06
C GLU A 215 -9.63 -8.79 -12.29
N VAL A 216 -8.37 -8.34 -12.27
CA VAL A 216 -7.94 -7.10 -11.59
C VAL A 216 -8.59 -5.89 -12.27
N LEU A 217 -8.57 -5.86 -13.61
CA LEU A 217 -9.22 -4.79 -14.36
C LEU A 217 -10.74 -4.75 -14.09
N ALA A 218 -11.40 -5.90 -13.91
CA ALA A 218 -12.83 -5.97 -13.62
C ALA A 218 -13.19 -5.35 -12.25
N LEU A 219 -12.35 -5.52 -11.22
CA LEU A 219 -12.52 -4.86 -9.91
C LEU A 219 -12.51 -3.33 -10.05
N PHE A 220 -11.49 -2.79 -10.73
CA PHE A 220 -11.39 -1.35 -10.98
C PHE A 220 -12.52 -0.84 -11.89
N THR A 221 -12.87 -1.60 -12.93
CA THR A 221 -13.93 -1.24 -13.89
C THR A 221 -15.30 -1.18 -13.20
N ARG A 222 -15.63 -2.16 -12.34
CA ARG A 222 -16.87 -2.17 -11.56
C ARG A 222 -16.99 -0.94 -10.67
N HIS A 223 -15.89 -0.51 -10.05
CA HIS A 223 -15.85 0.69 -9.22
C HIS A 223 -16.03 1.99 -10.03
N PHE A 224 -15.36 2.12 -11.18
CA PHE A 224 -15.36 3.35 -11.97
C PHE A 224 -16.52 3.46 -12.97
N ILE A 225 -17.07 2.34 -13.42
CA ILE A 225 -18.07 2.24 -14.49
C ILE A 225 -19.13 1.18 -14.10
N PRO A 226 -19.94 1.43 -13.05
CA PRO A 226 -20.84 0.41 -12.48
C PRO A 226 -21.89 -0.11 -13.47
N ASP A 227 -22.35 0.72 -14.40
CA ASP A 227 -23.37 0.37 -15.40
C ASP A 227 -22.83 -0.56 -16.53
N TRP A 228 -21.54 -0.89 -16.53
CA TRP A 228 -20.90 -1.61 -17.63
C TRP A 228 -21.34 -3.08 -17.79
N ALA A 229 -21.91 -3.69 -16.74
CA ALA A 229 -22.06 -5.15 -16.60
C ALA A 229 -22.86 -5.89 -17.71
N GLY A 230 -23.56 -5.18 -18.60
CA GLY A 230 -24.33 -5.78 -19.71
C GLY A 230 -23.63 -5.87 -21.08
N ALA A 231 -22.47 -5.24 -21.28
CA ALA A 231 -21.89 -5.05 -22.61
C ALA A 231 -20.89 -6.17 -23.02
N ALA A 232 -21.43 -7.31 -23.45
CA ALA A 232 -20.65 -8.50 -23.84
C ALA A 232 -20.14 -8.46 -25.30
N SER A 233 -19.01 -7.80 -25.59
CA SER A 233 -18.12 -8.19 -26.72
C SER A 233 -16.73 -7.52 -26.72
N ALA A 234 -15.80 -8.14 -27.48
CA ALA A 234 -14.60 -7.58 -28.11
C ALA A 234 -13.35 -7.18 -27.29
N LEU A 235 -12.19 -7.29 -27.95
CA LEU A 235 -10.87 -6.86 -27.45
C LEU A 235 -10.74 -5.33 -27.39
N ALA A 236 -11.27 -4.62 -28.39
CA ALA A 236 -11.26 -3.16 -28.45
C ALA A 236 -11.98 -2.52 -27.25
N VAL A 237 -13.04 -3.18 -26.76
CA VAL A 237 -13.74 -2.82 -25.54
C VAL A 237 -12.84 -2.96 -24.31
N ARG A 238 -12.01 -4.00 -24.20
CA ARG A 238 -11.04 -4.16 -23.10
C ARG A 238 -9.98 -3.07 -23.10
N GLN A 239 -9.43 -2.70 -24.26
CA GLN A 239 -8.47 -1.59 -24.34
C GLN A 239 -9.12 -0.28 -23.86
N ASN A 240 -10.33 0.01 -24.32
CA ASN A 240 -11.11 1.16 -23.85
C ASN A 240 -11.38 1.10 -22.34
N MET A 241 -11.62 -0.08 -21.73
CA MET A 241 -11.73 -0.22 -20.28
C MET A 241 -10.41 0.13 -19.57
N THR A 242 -9.27 -0.41 -20.02
CA THR A 242 -7.96 -0.11 -19.44
C THR A 242 -7.68 1.39 -19.49
N ASP A 243 -7.86 2.02 -20.66
CA ASP A 243 -7.61 3.44 -20.85
C ASP A 243 -8.55 4.31 -19.98
N ASN A 244 -9.82 3.89 -19.82
CA ASN A 244 -10.76 4.54 -18.90
C ASN A 244 -10.34 4.41 -17.43
N VAL A 245 -9.94 3.22 -16.96
CA VAL A 245 -9.46 3.00 -15.59
C VAL A 245 -8.19 3.80 -15.32
N ILE A 246 -7.24 3.78 -16.26
CA ILE A 246 -6.02 4.59 -16.24
C ILE A 246 -6.36 6.09 -16.14
N GLN A 247 -7.32 6.57 -16.93
CA GLN A 247 -7.75 7.97 -16.89
C GLN A 247 -8.37 8.33 -15.52
N GLN A 248 -9.19 7.46 -14.94
CA GLN A 248 -9.80 7.70 -13.64
C GLN A 248 -8.77 7.68 -12.50
N LEU A 249 -7.77 6.79 -12.56
CA LEU A 249 -6.63 6.80 -11.63
C LEU A 249 -5.77 8.06 -11.82
N SER A 250 -5.53 8.50 -13.07
CA SER A 250 -4.80 9.72 -13.39
C SER A 250 -5.41 10.96 -12.73
N VAL A 251 -6.73 11.09 -12.78
CA VAL A 251 -7.47 12.22 -12.18
C VAL A 251 -7.34 12.27 -10.65
N ARG A 252 -7.05 11.14 -9.99
CA ARG A 252 -6.83 11.08 -8.53
C ARG A 252 -5.43 11.53 -8.11
N ILE A 253 -4.46 11.60 -9.02
CA ILE A 253 -3.09 12.00 -8.72
C ILE A 253 -3.04 13.55 -8.70
N PRO A 254 -2.78 14.20 -7.55
CA PRO A 254 -2.84 15.66 -7.49
C PRO A 254 -1.78 16.30 -8.40
N GLY A 255 -2.21 17.17 -9.31
CA GLY A 255 -1.30 17.79 -10.30
C GLY A 255 -0.76 16.83 -11.36
N TYR A 256 -1.48 15.77 -11.71
CA TYR A 256 -1.12 14.81 -12.77
C TYR A 256 -0.45 15.48 -13.98
N ALA A 257 0.71 14.96 -14.39
CA ALA A 257 1.54 15.44 -15.50
C ALA A 257 2.10 16.89 -15.38
N THR A 258 1.93 17.60 -14.26
CA THR A 258 2.51 18.95 -14.07
C THR A 258 3.78 18.96 -13.21
N PHE A 259 4.11 17.87 -12.52
CA PHE A 259 5.30 17.76 -11.67
C PHE A 259 6.49 17.17 -12.43
N ILE A 260 7.63 17.87 -12.40
CA ILE A 260 8.94 17.38 -12.92
C ILE A 260 10.01 17.42 -11.82
N ARG A 261 9.93 18.36 -10.87
CA ARG A 261 10.94 18.58 -9.82
C ARG A 261 10.39 18.40 -8.39
N ASP A 262 9.14 18.78 -8.18
CA ASP A 262 8.51 18.85 -6.85
C ASP A 262 7.56 17.67 -6.58
N LEU A 263 7.95 16.46 -6.97
CA LEU A 263 7.17 15.26 -6.71
C LEU A 263 7.09 15.01 -5.19
N THR A 264 5.87 14.91 -4.66
CA THR A 264 5.58 14.55 -3.27
C THR A 264 5.42 13.04 -3.11
N LEU A 265 5.65 12.53 -1.89
CA LEU A 265 5.41 11.11 -1.57
C LEU A 265 3.95 10.70 -1.87
N MET A 266 3.00 11.58 -1.54
CA MET A 266 1.58 11.43 -1.84
C MET A 266 1.30 11.18 -3.34
N GLN A 267 1.94 11.96 -4.23
CA GLN A 267 1.79 11.78 -5.69
C GLN A 267 2.47 10.49 -6.17
N ALA A 268 3.67 10.17 -5.67
CA ALA A 268 4.38 8.96 -6.04
C ALA A 268 3.61 7.69 -5.63
N SER A 269 3.12 7.62 -4.40
CA SER A 269 2.33 6.49 -3.90
C SER A 269 1.04 6.30 -4.70
N ALA A 270 0.39 7.37 -5.16
CA ALA A 270 -0.83 7.31 -5.97
C ALA A 270 -0.59 7.12 -7.48
N ALA A 271 0.65 7.27 -7.96
CA ALA A 271 1.03 6.93 -9.33
C ALA A 271 1.22 5.42 -9.52
N LEU A 272 1.57 4.68 -8.47
CA LEU A 272 1.81 3.25 -8.55
C LEU A 272 0.58 2.41 -8.96
N PRO A 273 -0.67 2.64 -8.48
CA PRO A 273 -1.84 1.88 -8.96
C PRO A 273 -2.07 2.05 -10.47
N LEU A 274 -1.82 3.25 -11.01
CA LEU A 274 -1.89 3.53 -12.44
C LEU A 274 -0.82 2.75 -13.22
N LEU A 275 0.41 2.73 -12.72
CA LEU A 275 1.49 1.92 -13.29
C LEU A 275 1.15 0.43 -13.27
N LEU A 276 0.65 -0.10 -12.15
CA LEU A 276 0.26 -1.51 -12.02
C LEU A 276 -0.81 -1.90 -13.05
N ILE A 277 -1.85 -1.09 -13.22
CA ILE A 277 -2.90 -1.36 -14.23
C ILE A 277 -2.30 -1.30 -15.65
N ALA A 278 -1.49 -0.28 -15.97
CA ALA A 278 -0.84 -0.18 -17.28
C ALA A 278 0.07 -1.39 -17.58
N ILE A 279 1.00 -1.71 -16.67
CA ILE A 279 1.91 -2.87 -16.77
C ILE A 279 1.10 -4.16 -16.92
N SER A 280 0.05 -4.35 -16.12
CA SER A 280 -0.75 -5.57 -16.19
C SER A 280 -1.52 -5.73 -17.50
N SER A 281 -1.92 -4.63 -18.14
CA SER A 281 -2.58 -4.64 -19.45
C SER A 281 -1.60 -4.92 -20.58
N THR A 282 -0.41 -4.31 -20.57
CA THR A 282 0.65 -4.59 -21.57
C THR A 282 1.17 -6.02 -21.46
N TYR A 283 1.35 -6.51 -20.23
CA TYR A 283 1.82 -7.85 -19.90
C TYR A 283 0.67 -8.68 -19.31
N SER A 284 -0.31 -8.98 -20.16
CA SER A 284 -1.58 -9.62 -19.77
C SER A 284 -1.42 -10.96 -19.05
N LYS A 285 -0.38 -11.74 -19.39
CA LYS A 285 -0.01 -12.98 -18.71
C LYS A 285 0.95 -12.74 -17.54
N ARG A 286 0.73 -13.44 -16.43
CA ARG A 286 1.60 -13.41 -15.24
C ARG A 286 3.07 -13.78 -15.52
N GLU A 287 3.32 -14.79 -16.35
CA GLU A 287 4.68 -15.21 -16.73
C GLU A 287 5.53 -14.13 -17.43
N ASN A 288 4.89 -13.10 -17.99
CA ASN A 288 5.54 -11.96 -18.65
C ASN A 288 5.66 -10.73 -17.73
N ARG A 289 5.15 -10.81 -16.49
CA ARG A 289 5.20 -9.73 -15.50
C ARG A 289 6.32 -9.97 -14.50
N ILE A 290 7.22 -8.99 -14.41
CA ILE A 290 8.29 -8.93 -13.42
C ILE A 290 7.76 -8.00 -12.32
N LEU A 291 7.01 -8.51 -11.35
CA LEU A 291 6.39 -7.70 -10.29
C LEU A 291 6.82 -8.21 -8.91
N PRO A 292 7.07 -7.32 -7.94
CA PRO A 292 7.30 -7.73 -6.56
C PRO A 292 6.00 -8.29 -5.95
N MET A 293 6.12 -9.35 -5.16
CA MET A 293 4.99 -9.91 -4.41
C MET A 293 5.03 -9.37 -2.97
N PRO A 294 3.94 -8.80 -2.42
CA PRO A 294 3.99 -8.14 -1.11
C PRO A 294 4.52 -9.05 0.01
N CYS A 295 4.12 -10.32 0.04
CA CYS A 295 4.62 -11.32 1.00
C CYS A 295 6.12 -11.66 0.90
N LYS A 296 6.83 -11.20 -0.13
CA LYS A 296 8.30 -11.28 -0.27
C LYS A 296 9.00 -9.97 0.10
N ILE A 297 8.26 -8.91 0.43
CA ILE A 297 8.82 -7.62 0.80
C ILE A 297 8.96 -7.60 2.33
N PRO A 298 10.17 -7.65 2.92
CA PRO A 298 10.33 -7.72 4.38
C PRO A 298 10.14 -6.34 5.02
N PHE A 299 8.92 -5.80 4.99
CA PHE A 299 8.62 -4.43 5.45
C PHE A 299 9.13 -4.16 6.86
N SER A 300 8.99 -5.10 7.79
CA SER A 300 9.49 -5.01 9.17
C SER A 300 11.02 -4.83 9.29
N MET A 301 11.80 -5.19 8.26
CA MET A 301 13.26 -5.00 8.26
C MET A 301 13.70 -3.60 7.79
N PHE A 302 12.84 -2.86 7.07
CA PHE A 302 13.20 -1.55 6.50
C PHE A 302 12.17 -0.43 6.78
N MET A 303 11.14 -0.72 7.55
CA MET A 303 10.16 0.24 8.07
C MET A 303 10.24 0.26 9.59
N ASP A 304 10.45 1.43 10.19
CA ASP A 304 10.31 1.62 11.64
C ASP A 304 8.80 1.61 11.99
N LEU A 305 8.15 0.45 11.85
CA LEU A 305 6.69 0.30 11.99
C LEU A 305 6.25 0.76 13.40
N PRO A 306 5.41 1.82 13.50
CA PRO A 306 4.95 2.30 14.79
C PRO A 306 3.90 1.33 15.36
N SER A 307 3.68 1.39 16.68
CA SER A 307 2.52 0.70 17.28
C SER A 307 1.22 1.15 16.61
N VAL A 308 0.27 0.23 16.51
CA VAL A 308 -1.01 0.46 15.87
C VAL A 308 -1.81 1.50 16.69
N TYR A 309 -2.43 2.46 16.00
CA TYR A 309 -3.34 3.51 16.50
C TYR A 309 -2.76 4.80 17.13
N ARG A 310 -3.67 5.81 17.21
CA ARG A 310 -3.53 7.18 17.71
C ARG A 310 -2.39 7.97 17.07
N SER A 311 -2.70 8.56 15.92
CA SER A 311 -1.79 9.39 15.13
C SER A 311 -0.60 8.63 14.54
N SER A 312 -0.65 7.29 14.58
CA SER A 312 0.25 6.37 13.88
C SER A 312 0.22 6.57 12.37
N ALA A 313 -0.90 6.98 11.77
CA ALA A 313 -0.99 7.17 10.31
C ALA A 313 0.12 8.06 9.74
N GLY A 314 0.47 9.15 10.43
CA GLY A 314 1.53 10.08 10.01
C GLY A 314 2.93 9.52 10.14
N LEU A 315 3.16 8.67 11.15
CA LEU A 315 4.42 7.94 11.34
C LEU A 315 4.56 6.85 10.27
N PHE A 316 3.52 6.02 10.09
CA PHE A 316 3.48 4.96 9.09
C PHE A 316 3.78 5.48 7.69
N ALA A 317 3.15 6.60 7.30
CA ALA A 317 3.31 7.20 5.98
C ALA A 317 4.77 7.53 5.60
N THR A 318 5.69 7.63 6.58
CA THR A 318 7.10 7.96 6.35
C THR A 318 8.11 7.03 7.02
N CYS A 319 7.68 6.04 7.81
CA CYS A 319 8.55 5.18 8.64
C CYS A 319 9.55 4.32 7.83
N HIS A 320 9.30 4.15 6.54
CA HIS A 320 10.20 3.47 5.60
C HIS A 320 11.40 4.34 5.17
N THR A 321 11.26 5.66 5.24
CA THR A 321 12.19 6.61 4.60
C THR A 321 13.60 6.52 5.17
N LYS A 322 13.73 6.33 6.49
CA LYS A 322 15.01 6.33 7.21
C LYS A 322 15.95 5.20 6.74
N HIS A 323 15.43 3.98 6.60
CA HIS A 323 16.22 2.84 6.15
C HIS A 323 16.29 2.76 4.62
N MET A 324 15.18 3.00 3.92
CA MET A 324 15.16 2.84 2.45
C MET A 324 15.92 3.93 1.66
N THR A 325 16.50 4.92 2.34
CA THR A 325 17.37 5.96 1.74
C THR A 325 18.86 5.75 2.01
N THR A 326 19.25 4.70 2.75
CA THR A 326 20.66 4.41 3.04
C THR A 326 21.39 3.79 1.85
N PRO A 327 22.73 3.94 1.75
CA PRO A 327 23.51 3.24 0.73
C PRO A 327 23.35 1.72 0.79
N GLU A 328 23.30 1.12 1.99
CA GLU A 328 23.18 -0.33 2.19
C GLU A 328 21.87 -0.88 1.63
N PHE A 329 20.76 -0.18 1.84
CA PHE A 329 19.47 -0.60 1.32
C PHE A 329 19.43 -0.53 -0.21
N LEU A 330 20.01 0.53 -0.78
CA LEU A 330 20.00 0.82 -2.21
C LEU A 330 20.97 -0.04 -3.01
N ALA A 331 22.11 -0.45 -2.43
CA ALA A 331 23.22 -1.17 -3.09
C ALA A 331 22.94 -2.65 -3.38
N CYS A 332 21.93 -2.93 -4.21
CA CYS A 332 21.58 -4.28 -4.65
C CYS A 332 21.16 -4.30 -6.14
N ARG A 333 20.57 -5.41 -6.59
CA ARG A 333 19.95 -5.51 -7.91
C ARG A 333 18.50 -5.03 -7.89
N TRP A 334 18.13 -4.25 -8.90
CA TRP A 334 16.80 -3.71 -9.09
C TRP A 334 16.27 -4.04 -10.49
N ALA A 335 14.94 -4.14 -10.61
CA ALA A 335 14.21 -4.20 -11.86
C ALA A 335 13.15 -3.09 -11.88
N GLY A 336 12.46 -2.90 -13.00
CA GLY A 336 11.33 -1.98 -13.04
C GLY A 336 10.76 -1.69 -14.41
N TYR A 337 9.85 -0.73 -14.44
CA TYR A 337 9.14 -0.28 -15.64
C TYR A 337 9.16 1.23 -15.73
N TYR A 338 8.95 1.74 -16.93
CA TYR A 338 8.58 3.13 -17.15
C TYR A 338 7.54 3.22 -18.27
N THR A 339 6.79 4.32 -18.27
CA THR A 339 5.71 4.56 -19.22
C THR A 339 6.00 5.78 -20.09
N ASP A 340 5.56 5.77 -21.33
CA ASP A 340 5.56 6.95 -22.21
C ASP A 340 4.14 7.51 -22.36
N HIS A 341 3.97 8.76 -21.95
CA HIS A 341 2.73 9.53 -21.98
C HIS A 341 2.77 10.65 -23.04
N ARG A 342 3.84 10.73 -23.85
CA ARG A 342 4.02 11.79 -24.86
C ARG A 342 3.10 11.61 -26.07
N PHE A 343 2.52 10.42 -26.24
CA PHE A 343 1.54 10.12 -27.28
C PHE A 343 0.19 10.77 -26.94
N GLY A 344 -0.22 11.76 -27.74
CA GLY A 344 -1.27 12.75 -27.40
C GLY A 344 -2.71 12.24 -27.21
N ASN A 345 -2.95 10.92 -27.24
CA ASN A 345 -4.29 10.33 -27.14
C ASN A 345 -4.63 9.82 -25.72
N ARG A 346 -3.87 10.22 -24.68
CA ARG A 346 -3.95 9.69 -23.29
C ARG A 346 -3.60 8.21 -23.15
N SER A 347 -3.30 7.51 -24.25
CA SER A 347 -2.75 6.16 -24.27
C SER A 347 -1.42 6.13 -23.53
N ILE A 348 -1.33 5.31 -22.48
CA ILE A 348 -0.07 5.02 -21.81
C ILE A 348 0.59 3.85 -22.53
N VAL A 349 1.80 4.07 -23.05
CA VAL A 349 2.67 2.98 -23.51
C VAL A 349 3.54 2.54 -22.34
N VAL A 350 3.59 1.24 -22.05
CA VAL A 350 4.57 0.67 -21.11
C VAL A 350 5.72 0.12 -21.96
N ASP A 351 6.94 0.58 -21.70
CA ASP A 351 8.13 0.04 -22.36
C ASP A 351 8.60 -1.27 -21.69
N ALA A 352 9.48 -2.00 -22.39
CA ALA A 352 10.04 -3.25 -21.88
C ALA A 352 10.63 -3.13 -20.46
N PRO A 353 10.51 -4.17 -19.61
CA PRO A 353 11.04 -4.14 -18.26
C PRO A 353 12.55 -3.88 -18.27
N MET A 354 12.95 -2.89 -17.49
CA MET A 354 14.34 -2.66 -17.11
C MET A 354 14.76 -3.76 -16.14
N GLN A 355 15.90 -4.36 -16.40
CA GLN A 355 16.38 -5.55 -15.69
C GLN A 355 17.84 -5.38 -15.28
N ASN A 356 18.25 -6.14 -14.26
CA ASN A 356 19.63 -6.24 -13.81
C ASN A 356 20.25 -4.85 -13.53
N ILE A 357 19.47 -3.95 -12.93
CA ILE A 357 19.95 -2.63 -12.51
C ILE A 357 20.82 -2.84 -11.28
N GLN A 358 22.12 -3.05 -11.48
CA GLN A 358 23.09 -3.22 -10.41
C GLN A 358 23.42 -1.84 -9.83
N MET A 359 22.74 -1.47 -8.74
CA MET A 359 23.00 -0.18 -8.08
C MET A 359 24.37 -0.21 -7.39
N VAL A 360 25.22 0.74 -7.77
CA VAL A 360 26.47 1.08 -7.11
C VAL A 360 26.21 2.38 -6.36
N VAL A 361 26.31 2.34 -5.03
CA VAL A 361 25.86 3.41 -4.15
C VAL A 361 26.94 3.76 -3.15
N SER A 362 27.17 5.05 -2.92
CA SER A 362 28.20 5.59 -2.04
C SER A 362 27.61 6.50 -0.96
N GLU A 363 28.33 6.58 0.16
CA GLU A 363 28.08 7.57 1.21
C GLU A 363 28.33 9.00 0.67
N PRO A 364 27.42 9.96 0.93
CA PRO A 364 27.63 11.36 0.58
C PRO A 364 28.77 11.99 1.39
N THR A 365 29.38 13.04 0.84
CA THR A 365 30.30 13.88 1.60
C THR A 365 29.57 14.59 2.75
N GLU A 366 30.28 14.91 3.83
CA GLU A 366 29.70 15.64 4.98
C GLU A 366 29.01 16.95 4.58
N GLU A 367 29.56 17.66 3.58
CA GLU A 367 28.92 18.86 3.05
C GLU A 367 27.59 18.56 2.34
N ALA A 368 27.55 17.51 1.51
CA ALA A 368 26.33 17.07 0.84
C ALA A 368 25.26 16.60 1.85
N ARG A 369 25.68 15.88 2.90
CA ARG A 369 24.82 15.44 3.99
C ARG A 369 24.24 16.63 4.76
N MET A 370 25.08 17.54 5.25
CA MET A 370 24.63 18.69 6.06
C MET A 370 23.86 19.76 5.27
N ARG A 371 24.31 20.13 4.06
CA ARG A 371 23.73 21.27 3.31
C ARG A 371 22.55 20.88 2.42
N LEU A 372 22.58 19.69 1.83
CA LEU A 372 21.59 19.24 0.85
C LEU A 372 20.69 18.11 1.37
N ARG A 373 20.98 17.57 2.56
CA ARG A 373 20.32 16.40 3.16
C ARG A 373 20.33 15.20 2.21
N ILE A 374 21.46 14.99 1.54
CA ILE A 374 21.70 13.79 0.75
C ILE A 374 22.10 12.67 1.71
N CYS A 375 21.52 11.49 1.55
CA CYS A 375 21.82 10.28 2.34
C CYS A 375 22.55 9.22 1.51
N ALA A 376 22.42 9.24 0.18
CA ALA A 376 23.12 8.32 -0.71
C ALA A 376 23.39 8.96 -2.09
N HIS A 377 24.53 8.61 -2.68
CA HIS A 377 24.88 8.90 -4.07
C HIS A 377 24.80 7.62 -4.91
N ILE A 378 24.06 7.66 -6.02
CA ILE A 378 23.98 6.54 -6.96
C ILE A 378 24.98 6.82 -8.08
N GLU A 379 26.01 5.99 -8.15
CA GLU A 379 27.20 6.20 -8.98
C GLU A 379 26.97 5.86 -10.45
N ARG A 380 27.79 6.46 -11.33
CA ARG A 380 27.70 6.29 -12.80
C ARG A 380 28.03 4.87 -13.28
N GLU A 381 28.61 4.08 -12.39
CA GLU A 381 28.91 2.67 -12.52
C GLU A 381 27.63 1.82 -12.45
N THR A 382 26.53 2.35 -11.90
CA THR A 382 25.21 1.71 -11.91
C THR A 382 24.74 1.51 -13.36
N ARG A 383 24.47 0.26 -13.72
CA ARG A 383 24.06 -0.16 -15.07
C ARG A 383 22.87 -1.10 -15.01
N GLY A 384 22.07 -1.08 -16.07
CA GLY A 384 21.03 -2.05 -16.37
C GLY A 384 20.74 -2.06 -17.87
N TYR A 385 19.78 -2.88 -18.31
CA TYR A 385 19.36 -2.96 -19.71
C TYR A 385 17.83 -2.98 -19.85
N ASP A 386 17.34 -2.57 -21.02
CA ASP A 386 15.97 -2.73 -21.49
C ASP A 386 15.97 -2.95 -23.03
N GLN A 387 14.81 -2.89 -23.70
CA GLN A 387 14.71 -3.10 -25.15
C GLN A 387 15.53 -2.13 -26.02
N HIS A 388 15.91 -0.96 -25.49
CA HIS A 388 16.74 0.03 -26.18
C HIS A 388 18.23 -0.15 -25.92
N GLY A 389 18.61 -1.16 -25.13
CA GLY A 389 19.98 -1.56 -24.83
C GLY A 389 20.49 -1.10 -23.46
N ASP A 390 21.81 -1.13 -23.30
CA ASP A 390 22.46 -0.81 -22.03
C ASP A 390 22.31 0.68 -21.66
N PHE A 391 21.97 0.92 -20.40
CA PHE A 391 21.93 2.25 -19.81
C PHE A 391 22.75 2.34 -18.52
N ARG A 392 23.19 3.56 -18.21
CA ARG A 392 23.64 3.96 -16.89
C ARG A 392 22.53 4.69 -16.16
N LEU A 393 22.50 4.53 -14.84
CA LEU A 393 21.72 5.37 -13.93
C LEU A 393 22.71 6.11 -13.04
N SER A 394 22.45 7.36 -12.67
CA SER A 394 23.26 8.05 -11.66
C SER A 394 22.47 9.17 -11.01
N GLY A 395 22.80 9.55 -9.77
CA GLY A 395 22.10 10.61 -9.08
C GLY A 395 22.28 10.60 -7.57
N ARG A 396 21.22 10.98 -6.85
CA ARG A 396 21.24 11.19 -5.40
C ARG A 396 19.88 10.92 -4.76
N VAL A 397 19.92 10.48 -3.51
CA VAL A 397 18.76 10.26 -2.65
C VAL A 397 18.87 11.15 -1.41
N ARG A 398 17.76 11.80 -1.04
CA ARG A 398 17.67 12.70 0.11
C ARG A 398 17.00 12.04 1.32
N GLU A 399 17.27 12.58 2.50
CA GLU A 399 16.67 12.20 3.80
C GLU A 399 15.13 12.17 3.79
N ASP A 400 14.49 13.03 2.99
CA ASP A 400 13.03 13.07 2.82
C ASP A 400 12.50 12.06 1.77
N GLY A 401 13.35 11.13 1.34
CA GLY A 401 13.04 10.15 0.30
C GLY A 401 12.95 10.74 -1.10
N LEU A 402 13.29 12.02 -1.34
CA LEU A 402 13.33 12.57 -2.70
C LEU A 402 14.53 11.98 -3.45
N VAL A 403 14.27 11.43 -4.64
CA VAL A 403 15.25 10.82 -5.52
C VAL A 403 15.38 11.67 -6.77
N SER A 404 16.62 11.96 -7.18
CA SER A 404 16.93 12.65 -8.45
C SER A 404 17.97 11.85 -9.21
N LEU A 405 17.61 11.37 -10.40
CA LEU A 405 18.43 10.47 -11.22
C LEU A 405 18.54 11.00 -12.66
N ALA A 406 19.53 10.49 -13.39
CA ALA A 406 19.67 10.59 -14.83
C ALA A 406 19.89 9.19 -15.42
N LYS A 407 19.04 8.78 -16.37
CA LYS A 407 19.18 7.53 -17.13
C LYS A 407 19.79 7.84 -18.49
N GLN A 408 20.98 7.31 -18.78
CA GLN A 408 21.73 7.58 -20.02
C GLN A 408 22.01 6.29 -20.79
N TYR A 409 21.55 6.22 -22.04
CA TYR A 409 21.83 5.08 -22.92
C TYR A 409 23.26 5.14 -23.48
N LEU A 410 24.00 4.03 -23.36
CA LEU A 410 25.44 4.01 -23.67
C LEU A 410 25.76 4.16 -25.16
N GLY A 411 24.90 3.65 -26.05
CA GLY A 411 25.08 3.72 -27.51
C GLY A 411 24.42 4.92 -28.19
N LEU A 412 23.50 5.63 -27.52
CA LEU A 412 22.64 6.65 -28.15
C LEU A 412 22.96 8.08 -27.75
N GLY A 413 23.75 8.30 -26.68
CA GLY A 413 24.04 9.63 -26.13
C GLY A 413 22.84 10.34 -25.48
N VAL A 414 21.63 9.78 -25.59
CA VAL A 414 20.41 10.30 -24.96
C VAL A 414 20.44 10.03 -23.46
N SER A 415 20.15 11.06 -22.68
CA SER A 415 19.97 11.02 -21.22
C SER A 415 18.61 11.59 -20.86
N TRP A 416 17.90 11.00 -19.90
CA TRP A 416 16.61 11.49 -19.39
C TRP A 416 16.72 11.84 -17.90
N THR A 417 16.08 12.92 -17.47
CA THR A 417 16.02 13.32 -16.05
C THR A 417 14.86 12.64 -15.36
N TRP A 418 15.11 12.08 -14.19
CA TRP A 418 14.18 11.26 -13.42
C TRP A 418 14.04 11.84 -12.01
N THR A 419 12.81 12.07 -11.56
CA THR A 419 12.50 12.59 -10.21
C THR A 419 11.51 11.63 -9.55
N GLY A 420 11.89 11.05 -8.42
CA GLY A 420 11.09 10.03 -7.73
C GLY A 420 10.99 10.25 -6.23
N ARG A 421 10.22 9.39 -5.58
CA ARG A 421 10.19 9.22 -4.13
C ARG A 421 10.43 7.77 -3.78
N VAL A 422 11.19 7.55 -2.71
CA VAL A 422 11.24 6.25 -2.04
C VAL A 422 9.89 5.98 -1.39
N THR A 423 9.31 4.83 -1.70
CA THR A 423 8.05 4.29 -1.17
C THR A 423 8.31 2.90 -0.60
N PRO A 424 7.42 2.32 0.22
CA PRO A 424 7.56 0.94 0.69
C PRO A 424 7.68 -0.11 -0.42
N PHE A 425 7.24 0.19 -1.65
CA PHE A 425 7.32 -0.69 -2.83
C PHE A 425 8.49 -0.34 -3.76
N GLY A 426 9.48 0.44 -3.30
CA GLY A 426 10.63 0.88 -4.11
C GLY A 426 10.51 2.35 -4.53
N ILE A 427 11.19 2.75 -5.61
CA ILE A 427 11.26 4.15 -6.04
C ILE A 427 10.25 4.37 -7.16
N VAL A 428 9.23 5.19 -6.90
CA VAL A 428 8.19 5.58 -7.87
C VAL A 428 8.39 7.05 -8.23
N GLY A 429 8.31 7.39 -9.51
CA GLY A 429 8.60 8.74 -9.97
C GLY A 429 8.13 9.09 -11.36
N VAL A 430 8.64 10.21 -11.86
CA VAL A 430 8.44 10.72 -13.21
C VAL A 430 9.75 10.87 -13.94
N TRP A 431 9.71 10.72 -15.25
CA TRP A 431 10.84 11.02 -16.11
C TRP A 431 10.47 12.05 -17.18
N GLY A 432 11.49 12.74 -17.70
CA GLY A 432 11.35 13.75 -18.74
C GLY A 432 12.56 14.68 -18.81
N HIS A 433 12.35 15.87 -19.39
CA HIS A 433 13.33 16.95 -19.39
C HIS A 433 12.66 18.24 -18.92
N ASN A 434 12.13 19.02 -19.86
CA ASN A 434 11.38 20.25 -19.61
C ASN A 434 9.86 20.02 -19.68
N SER A 435 9.45 18.81 -20.03
CA SER A 435 8.08 18.31 -20.05
C SER A 435 8.02 16.94 -19.37
N PHE A 436 6.83 16.57 -18.90
CA PHE A 436 6.50 15.24 -18.42
C PHE A 436 6.60 14.22 -19.57
N GLY A 437 7.46 13.22 -19.42
CA GLY A 437 7.59 12.08 -20.35
C GLY A 437 6.69 10.92 -19.95
N GLY A 438 6.63 10.63 -18.64
CA GLY A 438 5.76 9.63 -18.06
C GLY A 438 6.18 9.26 -16.64
N TYR A 439 5.71 8.12 -16.15
CA TYR A 439 6.09 7.60 -14.83
C TYR A 439 7.20 6.55 -14.95
N PHE A 440 7.94 6.33 -13.87
CA PHE A 440 8.81 5.18 -13.69
C PHE A 440 8.57 4.54 -12.32
N TRP A 441 8.88 3.26 -12.22
CA TRP A 441 8.94 2.55 -10.95
C TRP A 441 10.02 1.48 -11.01
N ILE A 442 10.92 1.51 -10.03
CA ILE A 442 11.96 0.50 -9.83
C ILE A 442 11.86 -0.09 -8.41
N PHE A 443 12.09 -1.38 -8.29
CA PHE A 443 12.00 -2.17 -7.06
C PHE A 443 13.14 -3.21 -7.02
N LYS A 444 13.41 -3.78 -5.84
CA LYS A 444 14.50 -4.73 -5.64
C LYS A 444 14.15 -6.08 -6.26
N GLU A 445 15.09 -6.73 -6.95
CA GLU A 445 14.83 -8.01 -7.63
C GLU A 445 14.52 -9.15 -6.64
N GLU A 446 14.98 -9.07 -5.39
CA GLU A 446 14.71 -10.06 -4.34
C GLU A 446 13.24 -10.11 -3.87
N TRP A 447 12.43 -9.11 -4.23
CA TRP A 447 11.01 -9.05 -3.85
C TRP A 447 10.07 -9.79 -4.82
N MET A 448 10.60 -10.38 -5.90
CA MET A 448 9.85 -11.01 -7.01
C MET A 448 9.65 -12.50 -6.76
#